data_AF-A0AAU3W426-F1
#
_entry.id   AF-A0AAU3W426-F1
#
_cell.length_a   1.000
_cell.length_b   1.000
_cell.length_c   1.000
_cell.angle_alpha   90.00
_cell.angle_beta   90.00
_cell.angle_gamma   90.00
#
_symmetry.space_group_name_H-M   'P 1'
#
loop_
_entity.id
_entity.type
_entity.pdbx_description
1 polymer ?
#
loop_
_entity_poly.entity_id
_entity_poly.type
_entity_poly.pdbx_seq_one_letter_code
_entity_poly.pdbx_strand_id
1 'polypeptide(L)'
;MVARLEATYGDNGEREHAVEKSDALARALIAAVRGERGAEPSAEAKFMELLRDIARASQLIQHLEEWRELAIVQADKLDADASRVNLGVAAGMSPSKLYKILEKHGRPKNRTPLTRLDLVENAITAEGGEWDAARVIETLESYGFETDDKGARSLLRDLNRDEVLERKPGVGGRAIYRIPGARREWLYVLDPKLDTVDEGPSTSARVSKLAGVDTGRGRWWLGRKLKEMRAGDRLWIYFAAPERKIAAMAEVSSEPYAAPAGSEKPYLVNATLHADATEALRKNPVTLEAMANQHPQGCVGLADADLALVLKHAAL
;
A
#
# COMPACT_ATOMS: atom_id res chain seq x y z
N MET A 1 62.05 -7.18 1.06
CA MET A 1 61.27 -7.46 2.29
C MET A 1 59.80 -7.36 1.89
N VAL A 2 58.94 -8.30 2.28
CA VAL A 2 57.50 -8.26 1.95
C VAL A 2 56.76 -7.74 3.18
N ALA A 3 55.87 -6.77 3.01
CA ALA A 3 55.11 -6.20 4.11
C ALA A 3 53.81 -6.98 4.30
N ARG A 4 53.49 -7.32 5.55
CA ARG A 4 52.24 -8.02 5.90
C ARG A 4 51.28 -7.02 6.55
N LEU A 5 50.09 -6.88 5.97
CA LEU A 5 48.99 -6.12 6.56
C LEU A 5 48.10 -7.11 7.29
N GLU A 6 47.97 -6.92 8.60
CA GLU A 6 47.07 -7.71 9.44
C GLU A 6 45.89 -6.83 9.84
N ALA A 7 44.68 -7.31 9.56
CA ALA A 7 43.44 -6.69 9.99
C ALA A 7 42.78 -7.60 11.02
N THR A 8 42.31 -7.02 12.12
CA THR A 8 41.46 -7.70 13.11
C THR A 8 40.14 -6.97 13.15
N TYR A 9 39.03 -7.68 13.00
CA TYR A 9 37.69 -7.10 13.03
C TYR A 9 36.73 -7.99 13.81
N GLY A 10 35.66 -7.38 14.35
CA GLY A 10 34.67 -8.06 15.19
C GLY A 10 35.11 -8.31 16.64
N ASP A 11 34.15 -8.59 17.51
CA ASP A 11 34.39 -8.86 18.95
C ASP A 11 35.00 -10.25 19.21
N ASN A 12 34.97 -11.13 18.20
CA ASN A 12 35.52 -12.49 18.26
C ASN A 12 37.03 -12.56 17.92
N GLY A 13 37.64 -11.43 17.54
CA GLY A 13 39.08 -11.35 17.24
C GLY A 13 39.51 -12.10 15.98
N GLU A 14 38.60 -12.28 15.01
CA GLU A 14 38.95 -12.85 13.70
C GLU A 14 40.07 -12.03 13.04
N ARG A 15 41.05 -12.75 12.49
CA ARG A 15 42.23 -12.17 11.85
C ARG A 15 42.24 -12.51 10.37
N GLU A 16 42.22 -11.48 9.55
CA GLU A 16 42.52 -11.60 8.14
C GLU A 16 43.92 -11.06 7.84
N HIS A 17 44.56 -11.68 6.85
CA HIS A 17 45.91 -11.34 6.45
C HIS A 17 45.96 -11.05 4.96
N ALA A 18 46.47 -9.87 4.62
CA ALA A 18 46.82 -9.50 3.25
C ALA A 18 48.33 -9.30 3.14
N VAL A 19 48.90 -9.71 2.02
CA VAL A 19 50.33 -9.57 1.76
C VAL A 19 50.52 -8.49 0.69
N GLU A 20 51.12 -7.37 1.08
CA GLU A 20 51.53 -6.31 0.15
C GLU A 20 53.02 -6.48 -0.17
N LYS A 21 53.32 -6.61 -1.45
CA LYS A 21 54.69 -6.87 -1.93
C LYS A 21 55.53 -5.60 -2.00
N SER A 22 54.89 -4.43 -2.03
CA SER A 22 55.57 -3.13 -1.94
C SER A 22 55.60 -2.63 -0.50
N ASP A 23 56.81 -2.55 0.05
CA ASP A 23 57.04 -2.00 1.38
C ASP A 23 56.70 -0.50 1.46
N ALA A 24 56.93 0.26 0.38
CA ALA A 24 56.58 1.67 0.30
C ALA A 24 55.05 1.87 0.34
N LEU A 25 54.31 1.08 -0.45
CA LEU A 25 52.84 1.13 -0.44
C LEU A 25 52.27 0.69 0.91
N ALA A 26 52.80 -0.37 1.52
CA ALA A 26 52.33 -0.82 2.83
C ALA A 26 52.51 0.24 3.93
N ARG A 27 53.65 0.95 3.95
CA ARG A 27 53.86 2.08 4.87
C ARG A 27 52.87 3.21 4.62
N ALA A 28 52.58 3.52 3.35
CA ALA A 28 51.58 4.53 2.99
C ALA A 28 50.18 4.15 3.49
N LEU A 29 49.80 2.87 3.40
CA LEU A 29 48.52 2.37 3.90
C LEU A 29 48.43 2.46 5.42
N ILE A 30 49.48 2.05 6.14
CA ILE A 30 49.54 2.15 7.60
C ILE A 30 49.44 3.61 8.04
N ALA A 31 50.19 4.51 7.39
CA ALA A 31 50.12 5.94 7.68
C ALA A 31 48.70 6.50 7.45
N ALA A 32 48.05 6.11 6.34
CA ALA A 32 46.68 6.53 6.04
C ALA A 32 45.68 6.07 7.11
N VAL A 33 45.77 4.81 7.57
CA VAL A 33 44.91 4.27 8.64
C VAL A 33 45.14 4.98 9.98
N ARG A 34 46.37 5.41 10.26
CA ARG A 34 46.73 6.16 11.47
C ARG A 34 46.43 7.66 11.39
N GLY A 35 46.00 8.16 10.23
CA GLY A 35 45.81 9.60 10.00
C GLY A 35 47.12 10.39 9.94
N GLU A 36 48.24 9.72 9.69
CA GLU A 36 49.55 10.33 9.54
C GLU A 36 49.72 10.91 8.11
N ARG A 37 50.39 12.05 7.97
CA ARG A 37 50.62 12.67 6.66
C ARG A 37 51.75 11.98 5.90
N GLY A 38 51.41 11.44 4.72
CA GLY A 38 52.26 11.37 3.53
C GLY A 38 53.53 10.52 3.64
N ALA A 39 53.41 9.20 3.54
CA ALA A 39 54.57 8.37 3.23
C ALA A 39 55.04 8.70 1.80
N GLU A 40 56.28 9.18 1.67
CA GLU A 40 56.86 9.45 0.36
C GLU A 40 57.28 8.13 -0.34
N PRO A 41 57.13 8.04 -1.67
CA PRO A 41 57.73 6.96 -2.44
C PRO A 41 59.25 6.94 -2.21
N SER A 42 59.87 5.75 -2.19
CA SER A 42 61.32 5.65 -2.04
C SER A 42 62.05 6.37 -3.18
N ALA A 43 63.03 7.21 -2.83
CA ALA A 43 63.89 7.91 -3.79
C ALA A 43 64.72 6.94 -4.67
N GLU A 44 64.90 5.69 -4.23
CA GLU A 44 65.65 4.65 -4.94
C GLU A 44 64.75 3.71 -5.77
N ALA A 45 63.43 3.92 -5.78
CA ALA A 45 62.50 3.04 -6.46
C ALA A 45 62.68 3.05 -7.98
N LYS A 46 62.61 1.87 -8.61
CA LYS A 46 62.70 1.75 -10.07
C LYS A 46 61.37 2.11 -10.74
N PHE A 47 61.42 2.57 -11.99
CA PHE A 47 60.23 2.93 -12.77
C PHE A 47 59.13 1.85 -12.76
N MET A 48 59.48 0.58 -13.01
CA MET A 48 58.51 -0.52 -13.03
C MET A 48 57.94 -0.87 -11.65
N GLU A 49 58.66 -0.55 -10.56
CA GLU A 49 58.17 -0.72 -9.19
C GLU A 49 57.16 0.38 -8.88
N LEU A 50 57.50 1.64 -9.19
CA LEU A 50 56.57 2.77 -9.06
C LEU A 50 55.31 2.60 -9.91
N LEU A 51 55.43 2.11 -11.15
CA LEU A 51 54.27 1.83 -12.00
C LEU A 51 53.31 0.81 -11.36
N ARG A 52 53.87 -0.24 -10.74
CA ARG A 52 53.08 -1.26 -10.04
C ARG A 52 52.39 -0.67 -8.81
N ASP A 53 53.11 0.14 -8.04
CA ASP A 53 52.60 0.78 -6.84
C ASP A 53 51.48 1.77 -7.18
N ILE A 54 51.63 2.56 -8.25
CA ILE A 54 50.60 3.45 -8.78
C ILE A 54 49.35 2.65 -9.19
N ALA A 55 49.52 1.54 -9.91
CA ALA A 55 48.40 0.71 -10.33
C ALA A 55 47.65 0.12 -9.12
N ARG A 56 48.38 -0.36 -8.11
CA ARG A 56 47.81 -0.91 -6.87
C ARG A 56 47.10 0.15 -6.04
N ALA A 57 47.72 1.32 -5.86
CA ALA A 57 47.10 2.44 -5.17
C ALA A 57 45.83 2.90 -5.88
N SER A 58 45.85 2.98 -7.22
CA SER A 58 44.66 3.32 -8.03
C SER A 58 43.52 2.32 -7.82
N GLN A 59 43.82 1.01 -7.83
CA GLN A 59 42.82 -0.03 -7.59
C GLN A 59 42.23 0.07 -6.17
N LEU A 60 43.07 0.32 -5.15
CA LEU A 60 42.60 0.50 -3.79
C LEU A 60 41.70 1.73 -3.64
N ILE A 61 42.10 2.87 -4.23
CA ILE A 61 41.31 4.09 -4.22
C ILE A 61 39.93 3.81 -4.82
N GLN A 62 39.87 3.13 -5.96
CA GLN A 62 38.61 2.75 -6.59
C GLN A 62 37.72 1.92 -5.64
N HIS A 63 38.27 0.87 -5.02
CA HIS A 63 37.50 0.05 -4.07
C HIS A 63 37.01 0.84 -2.85
N LEU A 64 37.83 1.75 -2.31
CA LEU A 64 37.43 2.60 -1.18
C LEU A 64 36.37 3.63 -1.60
N GLU A 65 36.41 4.13 -2.82
CA GLU A 65 35.37 5.01 -3.37
C GLU A 65 34.04 4.27 -3.55
N GLU A 66 34.07 3.06 -4.10
CA GLU A 66 32.91 2.18 -4.24
C GLU A 66 32.31 1.83 -2.87
N TRP A 67 33.15 1.43 -1.91
CA TRP A 67 32.70 1.15 -0.54
C TRP A 67 32.10 2.40 0.13
N ARG A 68 32.75 3.57 0.02
CA ARG A 68 32.23 4.83 0.58
C ARG A 68 30.88 5.19 -0.02
N GLU A 69 30.72 5.03 -1.33
CA GLU A 69 29.46 5.24 -2.03
C GLU A 69 28.34 4.33 -1.47
N LEU A 70 28.62 3.03 -1.30
CA LEU A 70 27.65 2.10 -0.71
C LEU A 70 27.34 2.42 0.77
N ALA A 71 28.34 2.81 1.55
CA ALA A 71 28.17 3.21 2.94
C ALA A 71 27.29 4.47 3.07
N ILE A 72 27.45 5.45 2.18
CA ILE A 72 26.58 6.63 2.09
C ILE A 72 25.13 6.22 1.83
N VAL A 73 24.92 5.34 0.85
CA VAL A 73 23.57 4.85 0.50
C VAL A 73 22.94 4.08 1.66
N GLN A 74 23.72 3.26 2.36
CA GLN A 74 23.24 2.51 3.53
C GLN A 74 22.91 3.45 4.69
N ALA A 75 23.77 4.42 5.00
CA ALA A 75 23.50 5.42 6.03
C ALA A 75 22.24 6.24 5.71
N ASP A 76 22.03 6.60 4.43
CA ASP A 76 20.84 7.29 3.96
C ASP A 76 19.56 6.45 4.13
N LYS A 77 19.66 5.11 4.12
CA LYS A 77 18.54 4.17 4.29
C LYS A 77 18.16 3.90 5.75
N LEU A 78 19.12 3.95 6.67
CA LEU A 78 18.90 3.59 8.08
C LEU A 78 17.94 4.54 8.80
N ASP A 79 17.80 5.77 8.31
CA ASP A 79 16.93 6.78 8.91
C ASP A 79 16.25 7.63 7.82
N ALA A 80 14.91 7.67 7.86
CA ALA A 80 14.08 8.45 6.95
C ALA A 80 14.32 9.96 7.09
N ASP A 81 14.76 10.40 8.28
CA ASP A 81 15.11 11.77 8.62
C ASP A 81 16.62 12.03 8.62
N ALA A 82 17.43 11.05 8.16
CA ALA A 82 18.89 11.18 8.12
C ALA A 82 19.33 12.52 7.50
N SER A 83 20.02 13.34 8.29
CA SER A 83 20.53 14.64 7.84
C SER A 83 21.55 14.44 6.71
N ARG A 84 21.11 14.63 5.47
CA ARG A 84 21.98 14.58 4.28
C ARG A 84 23.06 15.66 4.31
N VAL A 85 22.86 16.73 5.07
CA VAL A 85 23.89 17.74 5.33
C VAL A 85 25.03 17.12 6.15
N ASN A 86 24.71 16.46 7.26
CA ASN A 86 25.70 15.78 8.10
C ASN A 86 26.39 14.64 7.34
N LEU A 87 25.64 13.91 6.51
CA LEU A 87 26.18 12.86 5.64
C LEU A 87 27.20 13.43 4.63
N GLY A 88 26.89 14.58 4.02
CA GLY A 88 27.80 15.26 3.11
C GLY A 88 29.08 15.74 3.79
N VAL A 89 28.96 16.28 5.01
CA VAL A 89 30.11 16.68 5.84
C VAL A 89 30.98 15.48 6.18
N ALA A 90 30.39 14.40 6.68
CA ALA A 90 31.12 13.17 7.04
C ALA A 90 31.80 12.54 5.83
N ALA A 91 31.17 12.57 4.67
CA ALA A 91 31.72 12.01 3.44
C ALA A 91 32.70 12.95 2.71
N GLY A 92 32.92 14.17 3.21
CA GLY A 92 33.84 15.14 2.64
C GLY A 92 33.45 15.58 1.23
N MET A 93 32.15 15.72 0.95
CA MET A 93 31.65 16.01 -0.40
C MET A 93 30.64 17.16 -0.43
N SER A 94 30.57 17.84 -1.57
CA SER A 94 29.57 18.87 -1.80
C SER A 94 28.16 18.26 -1.94
N PRO A 95 27.10 19.03 -1.64
CA PRO A 95 25.72 18.55 -1.77
C PRO A 95 25.42 17.98 -3.17
N SER A 96 25.89 18.64 -4.23
CA SER A 96 25.67 18.19 -5.61
C SER A 96 26.29 16.82 -5.90
N LYS A 97 27.46 16.50 -5.32
CA LYS A 97 28.11 15.19 -5.50
C LYS A 97 27.39 14.12 -4.70
N LEU A 98 26.95 14.45 -3.48
CA LEU A 98 26.15 13.57 -2.64
C LEU A 98 24.84 13.17 -3.34
N TYR A 99 24.11 14.14 -3.88
CA TYR A 99 22.83 13.87 -4.55
C TYR A 99 22.99 13.01 -5.80
N LYS A 100 24.04 13.22 -6.62
CA LYS A 100 24.32 12.35 -7.77
C LYS A 100 24.54 10.89 -7.37
N ILE A 101 25.28 10.66 -6.28
CA ILE A 101 25.49 9.32 -5.74
C ILE A 101 24.16 8.71 -5.29
N LEU A 102 23.39 9.46 -4.50
CA LEU A 102 22.11 8.99 -3.99
C LEU A 102 21.13 8.66 -5.14
N GLU A 103 21.00 9.54 -6.13
CA GLU A 103 20.13 9.34 -7.31
C GLU A 103 20.55 8.12 -8.13
N LYS A 104 21.87 7.90 -8.34
CA LYS A 104 22.40 6.71 -9.01
C LYS A 104 21.92 5.40 -8.34
N HIS A 105 21.69 5.45 -7.03
CA HIS A 105 21.21 4.31 -6.23
C HIS A 105 19.71 4.38 -5.90
N GLY A 106 18.93 5.14 -6.67
CA GLY A 106 17.47 5.20 -6.52
C GLY A 106 16.99 6.01 -5.31
N ARG A 107 17.83 6.90 -4.75
CA ARG A 107 17.51 7.76 -3.62
C ARG A 107 17.33 9.21 -4.13
N PRO A 108 16.09 9.67 -4.37
CA PRO A 108 15.86 10.97 -5.01
C PRO A 108 16.34 12.15 -4.15
N LYS A 109 16.79 13.23 -4.80
CA LYS A 109 17.22 14.48 -4.16
C LYS A 109 16.14 15.10 -3.29
N ASN A 110 14.93 15.21 -3.84
CA ASN A 110 13.75 15.60 -3.08
C ASN A 110 13.19 14.35 -2.41
N ARG A 111 13.57 14.14 -1.15
CA ARG A 111 12.65 13.50 -0.22
C ARG A 111 11.61 14.58 0.04
N THR A 112 10.47 14.59 -0.64
CA THR A 112 9.36 15.36 -0.08
C THR A 112 9.13 14.72 1.29
N PRO A 113 9.35 15.41 2.43
CA PRO A 113 8.87 14.88 3.68
C PRO A 113 7.37 14.80 3.46
N LEU A 114 6.83 13.59 3.33
CA LEU A 114 5.39 13.43 3.28
C LEU A 114 4.88 14.08 4.56
N THR A 115 4.11 15.16 4.42
CA THR A 115 3.48 15.78 5.57
C THR A 115 2.55 14.75 6.21
N ARG A 116 2.13 14.98 7.46
CA ARG A 116 1.12 14.11 8.09
C ARG A 116 -0.14 14.00 7.21
N LEU A 117 -0.46 15.05 6.46
CA LEU A 117 -1.56 15.06 5.49
C LEU A 117 -1.25 14.16 4.30
N ASP A 118 -0.09 14.31 3.65
CA ASP A 118 0.29 13.50 2.49
C ASP A 118 0.40 11.99 2.82
N LEU A 119 0.85 11.63 4.02
CA LEU A 119 0.91 10.23 4.47
C LEU A 119 -0.49 9.63 4.58
N VAL A 120 -1.40 10.36 5.23
CA VAL A 120 -2.78 9.89 5.43
C VAL A 120 -3.51 9.86 4.09
N GLU A 121 -3.33 10.86 3.23
CA GLU A 121 -3.90 10.89 1.87
C GLU A 121 -3.40 9.74 0.99
N ASN A 122 -2.10 9.43 1.03
CA ASN A 122 -1.54 8.29 0.31
C ASN A 122 -2.09 6.96 0.83
N ALA A 123 -2.19 6.80 2.16
CA ALA A 123 -2.75 5.60 2.76
C ALA A 123 -4.25 5.44 2.43
N ILE A 124 -5.01 6.53 2.45
CA ILE A 124 -6.41 6.55 1.98
C ILE A 124 -6.49 6.07 0.53
N THR A 125 -5.68 6.63 -0.36
CA THR A 125 -5.69 6.29 -1.79
C THR A 125 -5.28 4.84 -2.05
N ALA A 126 -4.37 4.30 -1.26
CA ALA A 126 -3.86 2.93 -1.42
C ALA A 126 -4.78 1.85 -0.81
N GLU A 127 -5.33 2.10 0.39
CA GLU A 127 -6.08 1.10 1.16
C GLU A 127 -7.61 1.24 1.00
N GLY A 128 -8.09 2.45 0.72
CA GLY A 128 -9.52 2.75 0.69
C GLY A 128 -10.22 2.52 2.05
N GLY A 129 -11.53 2.22 1.98
CA GLY A 129 -12.36 1.89 3.14
C GLY A 129 -12.77 3.10 3.99
N GLU A 130 -13.21 2.82 5.22
CA GLU A 130 -13.65 3.83 6.18
C GLU A 130 -12.50 4.34 7.05
N TRP A 131 -12.49 5.64 7.28
CA TRP A 131 -11.43 6.37 7.99
C TRP A 131 -12.01 7.12 9.18
N ASP A 132 -11.41 6.91 10.34
CA ASP A 132 -11.77 7.58 11.57
C ASP A 132 -10.50 8.01 12.34
N ALA A 133 -10.68 8.68 13.48
CA ALA A 133 -9.55 9.27 14.21
C ALA A 133 -8.52 8.21 14.67
N ALA A 134 -8.95 7.03 15.13
CA ALA A 134 -8.00 5.99 15.55
C ALA A 134 -7.25 5.39 14.35
N ARG A 135 -7.91 5.18 13.20
CA ARG A 135 -7.21 4.69 12.01
C ARG A 135 -6.14 5.68 11.55
N VAL A 136 -6.42 6.98 11.59
CA VAL A 136 -5.42 8.02 11.30
C VAL A 136 -4.25 8.00 12.28
N ILE A 137 -4.51 7.81 13.57
CA ILE A 137 -3.46 7.66 14.59
C ILE A 137 -2.59 6.44 14.28
N GLU A 138 -3.21 5.27 14.08
CA GLU A 138 -2.51 4.01 13.78
C GLU A 138 -1.67 4.13 12.51
N THR A 139 -2.21 4.73 11.45
CA THR A 139 -1.45 5.01 10.22
C THR A 139 -0.25 5.89 10.54
N LEU A 140 -0.43 7.03 11.19
CA LEU A 140 0.68 7.94 11.48
C LEU A 140 1.75 7.31 12.39
N GLU A 141 1.35 6.56 13.42
CA GLU A 141 2.25 5.82 14.31
C GLU A 141 3.10 4.80 13.54
N SER A 142 2.53 4.10 12.55
CA SER A 142 3.27 3.14 11.72
C SER A 142 4.36 3.80 10.86
N TYR A 143 4.23 5.10 10.57
CA TYR A 143 5.24 5.92 9.90
C TYR A 143 6.12 6.73 10.88
N GLY A 144 6.00 6.50 12.19
CA GLY A 144 6.80 7.17 13.22
C GLY A 144 6.32 8.59 13.59
N PHE A 145 5.10 8.96 13.22
CA PHE A 145 4.52 10.27 13.56
C PHE A 145 3.61 10.18 14.78
N GLU A 146 3.88 11.01 15.79
CA GLU A 146 2.97 11.17 16.92
C GLU A 146 1.83 12.15 16.60
N THR A 147 0.60 11.76 16.93
CA THR A 147 -0.57 12.65 16.91
C THR A 147 -1.54 12.30 18.03
N ASP A 148 -2.30 13.29 18.49
CA ASP A 148 -3.45 13.08 19.36
C ASP A 148 -4.75 12.96 18.54
N ASP A 149 -5.83 12.56 19.20
CA ASP A 149 -7.17 12.44 18.60
C ASP A 149 -7.68 13.78 18.03
N LYS A 150 -7.33 14.91 18.65
CA LYS A 150 -7.68 16.25 18.16
C LYS A 150 -7.00 16.54 16.82
N GLY A 151 -5.71 16.23 16.70
CA GLY A 151 -4.92 16.36 15.47
C GLY A 151 -5.43 15.44 14.37
N ALA A 152 -5.71 14.17 14.69
CA ALA A 152 -6.27 13.21 13.75
C ALA A 152 -7.64 13.66 13.19
N ARG A 153 -8.53 14.18 14.06
CA ARG A 153 -9.80 14.77 13.62
C ARG A 153 -9.63 16.04 12.79
N SER A 154 -8.54 16.79 13.00
CA SER A 154 -8.24 17.95 12.16
C SER A 154 -7.86 17.52 10.75
N LEU A 155 -6.96 16.54 10.63
CA LEU A 155 -6.57 15.97 9.34
C LEU A 155 -7.77 15.42 8.56
N LEU A 156 -8.67 14.68 9.21
CA LEU A 156 -9.91 14.20 8.56
C LEU A 156 -10.82 15.34 8.07
N ARG A 157 -10.88 16.46 8.79
CA ARG A 157 -11.64 17.64 8.33
C ARG A 157 -10.96 18.33 7.16
N ASP A 158 -9.63 18.42 7.18
CA ASP A 158 -8.84 18.99 6.08
C ASP A 158 -9.03 18.14 4.82
N LEU A 159 -8.85 16.83 4.90
CA LEU A 159 -9.09 15.88 3.80
C LEU A 159 -10.54 15.91 3.29
N ASN A 160 -11.52 16.16 4.16
CA ASN A 160 -12.90 16.32 3.75
C ASN A 160 -13.20 17.68 3.10
N ARG A 161 -12.50 18.74 3.51
CA ARG A 161 -12.59 20.05 2.87
C ARG A 161 -11.94 20.00 1.48
N ASP A 162 -10.85 19.26 1.37
CA ASP A 162 -10.07 19.14 0.14
C ASP A 162 -10.63 18.03 -0.78
N GLU A 163 -11.84 17.53 -0.48
CA GLU A 163 -12.60 16.55 -1.28
C GLU A 163 -11.87 15.20 -1.51
N VAL A 164 -10.89 14.87 -0.65
CA VAL A 164 -10.22 13.55 -0.60
C VAL A 164 -11.08 12.53 0.14
N LEU A 165 -11.84 13.00 1.14
CA LEU A 165 -12.78 12.21 1.93
C LEU A 165 -14.16 12.88 1.95
N GLU A 166 -15.22 12.09 2.15
CA GLU A 166 -16.55 12.56 2.50
C GLU A 166 -16.97 11.99 3.86
N ARG A 167 -17.58 12.84 4.70
CA ARG A 167 -18.12 12.42 5.99
C ARG A 167 -19.38 11.56 5.80
N LYS A 168 -19.41 10.38 6.44
CA LYS A 168 -20.58 9.49 6.46
C LYS A 168 -21.71 10.06 7.33
N PRO A 169 -22.90 10.32 6.78
CA PRO A 169 -24.03 10.84 7.55
C PRO A 169 -24.65 9.75 8.44
N GLY A 170 -25.15 10.14 9.63
CA GLY A 170 -25.98 9.27 10.47
C GLY A 170 -25.25 8.28 11.39
N VAL A 171 -23.91 8.31 11.45
CA VAL A 171 -23.15 7.57 12.47
C VAL A 171 -23.11 8.40 13.76
N GLY A 172 -23.90 8.02 14.76
CA GLY A 172 -23.87 8.64 16.07
C GLY A 172 -22.56 8.34 16.82
N GLY A 173 -22.03 9.32 17.55
CA GLY A 173 -20.89 9.14 18.46
C GLY A 173 -19.50 9.35 17.83
N ARG A 174 -19.22 8.81 16.64
CA ARG A 174 -17.90 8.91 15.97
C ARG A 174 -18.03 9.43 14.54
N ALA A 175 -17.21 10.42 14.19
CA ALA A 175 -17.12 10.90 12.81
C ALA A 175 -16.30 9.90 11.98
N ILE A 176 -16.97 9.27 11.00
CA ILE A 176 -16.38 8.34 10.04
C ILE A 176 -16.40 9.01 8.67
N TYR A 177 -15.31 8.84 7.93
CA TYR A 177 -15.06 9.40 6.61
C TYR A 177 -14.76 8.26 5.62
N ARG A 178 -14.90 8.52 4.32
CA ARG A 178 -14.62 7.56 3.24
C ARG A 178 -14.25 8.30 1.96
N ILE A 179 -13.62 7.64 0.99
CA ILE A 179 -13.30 8.28 -0.28
C ILE A 179 -14.59 8.68 -1.03
N PRO A 180 -14.70 9.90 -1.60
CA PRO A 180 -15.85 10.31 -2.40
C PRO A 180 -16.01 9.41 -3.61
N GLY A 181 -17.23 8.94 -3.85
CA GLY A 181 -17.49 7.99 -4.93
C GLY A 181 -16.87 6.60 -4.74
N ALA A 182 -16.31 6.29 -3.55
CA ALA A 182 -16.00 4.90 -3.20
C ALA A 182 -17.28 4.08 -3.31
N ARG A 183 -17.24 3.14 -4.25
CA ARG A 183 -18.32 2.20 -4.54
C ARG A 183 -18.69 1.51 -3.24
N ARG A 184 -19.96 1.60 -2.83
CA ARG A 184 -20.46 0.91 -1.66
C ARG A 184 -20.79 -0.52 -2.00
N GLU A 185 -20.53 -1.38 -1.04
CA GLU A 185 -20.81 -2.80 -1.11
C GLU A 185 -22.08 -3.07 -0.31
N TRP A 186 -23.13 -3.56 -0.97
CA TRP A 186 -24.43 -3.79 -0.38
C TRP A 186 -24.75 -5.28 -0.40
N LEU A 187 -25.20 -5.81 0.73
CA LEU A 187 -25.78 -7.14 0.80
C LEU A 187 -27.28 -7.05 0.53
N TYR A 188 -27.71 -7.58 -0.62
CA TYR A 188 -29.11 -7.61 -1.04
C TYR A 188 -29.71 -8.98 -0.74
N VAL A 189 -30.64 -9.04 0.22
CA VAL A 189 -31.42 -10.25 0.51
C VAL A 189 -32.54 -10.37 -0.51
N LEU A 190 -32.44 -11.40 -1.33
CA LEU A 190 -33.43 -11.79 -2.31
C LEU A 190 -34.23 -12.98 -1.76
N ASP A 191 -35.51 -12.79 -1.51
CA ASP A 191 -36.41 -13.87 -1.12
C ASP A 191 -37.04 -14.47 -2.37
N PRO A 192 -36.73 -15.72 -2.76
CA PRO A 192 -37.25 -16.31 -3.98
C PRO A 192 -38.78 -16.48 -4.00
N LYS A 193 -39.46 -16.34 -2.85
CA LYS A 193 -40.93 -16.40 -2.74
C LYS A 193 -41.61 -15.05 -2.90
N LEU A 194 -40.93 -13.97 -2.52
CA LEU A 194 -41.48 -12.62 -2.49
C LEU A 194 -40.93 -11.76 -3.64
N ASP A 195 -39.67 -11.99 -4.00
CA ASP A 195 -38.99 -11.28 -5.05
C ASP A 195 -39.07 -12.06 -6.36
N THR A 196 -39.53 -11.39 -7.41
CA THR A 196 -39.51 -11.92 -8.78
C THR A 196 -38.46 -11.18 -9.61
N VAL A 197 -37.69 -11.93 -10.39
CA VAL A 197 -36.72 -11.42 -11.37
C VAL A 197 -37.21 -11.85 -12.75
N ASP A 198 -37.53 -10.86 -13.58
CA ASP A 198 -38.17 -11.03 -14.90
C ASP A 198 -39.35 -12.02 -14.87
N GLU A 199 -40.32 -11.73 -14.01
CA GLU A 199 -41.62 -12.44 -13.94
C GLU A 199 -41.52 -13.94 -13.59
N GLY A 200 -40.42 -14.37 -12.97
CA GLY A 200 -40.23 -15.75 -12.51
C GLY A 200 -39.52 -15.88 -11.15
N PRO A 201 -39.41 -17.11 -10.62
CA PRO A 201 -38.81 -17.37 -9.33
C PRO A 201 -37.31 -17.04 -9.33
N SER A 202 -36.90 -16.27 -8.32
CA SER A 202 -35.58 -15.69 -8.24
C SER A 202 -34.56 -16.67 -7.65
N THR A 203 -34.26 -17.75 -8.38
CA THR A 203 -33.24 -18.74 -8.00
C THR A 203 -31.85 -18.33 -8.49
N SER A 204 -30.78 -18.80 -7.84
CA SER A 204 -29.41 -18.49 -8.25
C SER A 204 -29.09 -18.96 -9.68
N ALA A 205 -29.65 -20.11 -10.09
CA ALA A 205 -29.51 -20.62 -11.45
C ALA A 205 -30.18 -19.72 -12.50
N ARG A 206 -31.34 -19.12 -12.19
CA ARG A 206 -32.02 -18.17 -13.09
C ARG A 206 -31.23 -16.87 -13.20
N VAL A 207 -30.78 -16.32 -12.07
CA VAL A 207 -29.98 -15.09 -12.03
C VAL A 207 -28.66 -15.26 -12.78
N SER A 208 -27.98 -16.39 -12.65
CA SER A 208 -26.77 -16.69 -13.44
C SER A 208 -27.06 -16.77 -14.94
N LYS A 209 -28.15 -17.40 -15.36
CA LYS A 209 -28.56 -17.39 -16.77
C LYS A 209 -28.82 -15.97 -17.27
N LEU A 210 -29.49 -15.14 -16.47
CA LEU A 210 -29.76 -13.75 -16.81
C LEU A 210 -28.48 -12.93 -16.95
N ALA A 211 -27.48 -13.18 -16.10
CA ALA A 211 -26.17 -12.54 -16.18
C ALA A 211 -25.43 -12.84 -17.50
N GLY A 212 -25.71 -13.98 -18.13
CA GLY A 212 -25.11 -14.41 -19.40
C GLY A 212 -25.82 -13.92 -20.67
N VAL A 213 -26.93 -13.18 -20.56
CA VAL A 213 -27.66 -12.62 -21.71
C VAL A 213 -27.42 -11.10 -21.76
N ASP A 214 -27.35 -10.57 -22.99
CA ASP A 214 -26.63 -9.36 -23.46
C ASP A 214 -26.97 -7.98 -22.84
N THR A 215 -27.63 -7.94 -21.68
CA THR A 215 -27.59 -6.73 -20.85
C THR A 215 -27.42 -7.00 -19.36
N GLY A 216 -27.73 -8.19 -18.82
CA GLY A 216 -27.70 -8.47 -17.38
C GLY A 216 -28.50 -7.47 -16.51
N ARG A 217 -29.29 -6.57 -17.13
CA ARG A 217 -29.95 -5.44 -16.47
C ARG A 217 -31.21 -5.92 -15.78
N GLY A 218 -31.26 -5.74 -14.48
CA GLY A 218 -32.42 -6.07 -13.65
C GLY A 218 -32.94 -4.84 -12.90
N ARG A 219 -34.25 -4.89 -12.59
CA ARG A 219 -34.88 -4.02 -11.59
C ARG A 219 -34.92 -4.76 -10.27
N TRP A 220 -34.38 -4.15 -9.22
CA TRP A 220 -34.23 -4.76 -7.90
C TRP A 220 -35.04 -4.00 -6.86
N TRP A 221 -35.72 -4.72 -5.98
CA TRP A 221 -36.74 -4.15 -5.09
C TRP A 221 -36.21 -3.83 -3.70
N LEU A 222 -36.50 -2.62 -3.21
CA LEU A 222 -36.02 -2.14 -1.92
C LEU A 222 -37.18 -1.79 -0.99
N GLY A 223 -37.15 -2.33 0.23
CA GLY A 223 -38.16 -2.05 1.28
C GLY A 223 -38.10 -0.62 1.84
N ARG A 224 -36.99 0.11 1.61
CA ARG A 224 -36.78 1.49 2.04
C ARG A 224 -35.86 2.24 1.09
N LYS A 225 -35.91 3.57 1.09
CA LYS A 225 -34.98 4.39 0.31
C LYS A 225 -33.58 4.35 0.92
N LEU A 226 -32.64 3.69 0.25
CA LEU A 226 -31.23 3.73 0.61
C LEU A 226 -30.60 5.03 0.08
N LYS A 227 -30.68 6.10 0.89
CA LYS A 227 -30.25 7.46 0.50
C LYS A 227 -28.78 7.56 0.08
N GLU A 228 -27.97 6.59 0.45
CA GLU A 228 -26.53 6.58 0.20
C GLU A 228 -26.12 5.69 -0.99
N MET A 229 -27.05 4.92 -1.55
CA MET A 229 -26.78 4.06 -2.71
C MET A 229 -26.65 4.92 -3.98
N ARG A 230 -25.62 4.67 -4.79
CA ARG A 230 -25.28 5.42 -6.01
C ARG A 230 -24.97 4.47 -7.17
N ALA A 231 -25.03 5.01 -8.39
CA ALA A 231 -24.51 4.29 -9.55
C ALA A 231 -23.00 3.99 -9.36
N GLY A 232 -22.58 2.78 -9.71
CA GLY A 232 -21.23 2.25 -9.47
C GLY A 232 -21.09 1.41 -8.19
N ASP A 233 -22.03 1.51 -7.25
CA ASP A 233 -22.10 0.61 -6.08
C ASP A 233 -22.30 -0.86 -6.51
N ARG A 234 -22.01 -1.82 -5.64
CA ARG A 234 -22.20 -3.25 -5.91
C ARG A 234 -23.23 -3.87 -4.97
N LEU A 235 -24.04 -4.76 -5.53
CA LEU A 235 -25.00 -5.59 -4.83
C LEU A 235 -24.47 -7.03 -4.81
N TRP A 236 -24.22 -7.55 -3.61
CA TRP A 236 -23.98 -8.96 -3.34
C TRP A 236 -25.32 -9.62 -3.05
N ILE A 237 -25.76 -10.50 -3.94
CA ILE A 237 -27.12 -11.05 -3.90
C ILE A 237 -27.11 -12.33 -3.08
N TYR A 238 -27.67 -12.22 -1.88
CA TYR A 238 -27.96 -13.35 -1.01
C TYR A 238 -29.32 -13.94 -1.34
N PHE A 239 -29.33 -15.21 -1.74
CA PHE A 239 -30.55 -15.98 -1.95
C PHE A 239 -30.99 -16.54 -0.61
N ALA A 240 -32.15 -16.09 -0.12
CA ALA A 240 -32.75 -16.62 1.09
C ALA A 240 -33.16 -18.10 0.93
N ALA A 241 -33.86 -18.65 1.93
CA ALA A 241 -34.28 -20.04 1.91
C ALA A 241 -34.99 -20.41 0.58
N PRO A 242 -34.66 -21.56 -0.04
CA PRO A 242 -33.89 -22.67 0.52
C PRO A 242 -32.36 -22.58 0.32
N GLU A 243 -31.86 -21.67 -0.51
CA GLU A 243 -30.46 -21.71 -0.97
C GLU A 243 -29.46 -21.19 0.07
N ARG A 244 -29.84 -20.16 0.84
CA ARG A 244 -29.09 -19.58 1.96
C ARG A 244 -27.63 -19.25 1.65
N LYS A 245 -27.39 -18.59 0.51
CA LYS A 245 -26.02 -18.30 0.03
C LYS A 245 -25.96 -17.06 -0.84
N ILE A 246 -24.80 -16.41 -0.87
CA ILE A 246 -24.46 -15.39 -1.86
C ILE A 246 -23.97 -16.11 -3.12
N ALA A 247 -24.65 -15.87 -4.24
CA ALA A 247 -24.37 -16.56 -5.49
C ALA A 247 -24.40 -15.67 -6.73
N ALA A 248 -24.57 -14.36 -6.58
CA ALA A 248 -24.53 -13.42 -7.69
C ALA A 248 -24.06 -12.02 -7.23
N MET A 249 -23.55 -11.25 -8.19
CA MET A 249 -23.13 -9.86 -7.99
C MET A 249 -23.70 -8.98 -9.11
N ALA A 250 -24.17 -7.79 -8.75
CA ALA A 250 -24.60 -6.77 -9.71
C ALA A 250 -23.99 -5.40 -9.41
N GLU A 251 -23.75 -4.60 -10.44
CA GLU A 251 -23.34 -3.19 -10.31
C GLU A 251 -24.56 -2.28 -10.45
N VAL A 252 -24.77 -1.43 -9.46
CA VAL A 252 -25.84 -0.44 -9.41
C VAL A 252 -25.68 0.55 -10.55
N SER A 253 -26.73 0.72 -11.34
CA SER A 253 -26.74 1.56 -12.54
C SER A 253 -27.52 2.86 -12.35
N SER A 254 -28.27 3.00 -11.25
CA SER A 254 -29.01 4.21 -10.91
C SER A 254 -29.15 4.39 -9.40
N GLU A 255 -29.48 5.60 -8.95
CA GLU A 255 -29.95 5.79 -7.57
C GLU A 255 -31.31 5.10 -7.34
N PRO A 256 -31.65 4.75 -6.09
CA PRO A 256 -32.98 4.23 -5.76
C PRO A 256 -34.11 5.24 -6.04
N TYR A 257 -35.13 4.81 -6.76
CA TYR A 257 -36.31 5.59 -7.14
C TYR A 257 -37.61 4.93 -6.65
N ALA A 258 -38.70 5.70 -6.62
CA ALA A 258 -40.00 5.20 -6.14
C ALA A 258 -40.55 4.13 -7.09
N ALA A 259 -41.06 3.04 -6.52
CA ALA A 259 -41.77 2.02 -7.27
C ALA A 259 -43.15 2.52 -7.74
N PRO A 260 -43.76 1.90 -8.77
CA PRO A 260 -45.15 2.16 -9.15
C PRO A 260 -46.11 2.01 -7.97
N ALA A 261 -47.17 2.82 -7.94
CA ALA A 261 -48.18 2.75 -6.89
C ALA A 261 -48.81 1.34 -6.81
N GLY A 262 -48.99 0.83 -5.59
CA GLY A 262 -49.52 -0.52 -5.35
C GLY A 262 -48.48 -1.65 -5.37
N SER A 263 -47.19 -1.35 -5.59
CA SER A 263 -46.13 -2.35 -5.46
C SER A 263 -45.94 -2.79 -4.00
N GLU A 264 -45.57 -4.06 -3.80
CA GLU A 264 -45.29 -4.63 -2.47
C GLU A 264 -44.10 -3.94 -1.78
N LYS A 265 -43.05 -3.61 -2.54
CA LYS A 265 -41.90 -2.85 -2.07
C LYS A 265 -41.92 -1.41 -2.66
N PRO A 266 -41.69 -0.37 -1.84
CA PRO A 266 -41.92 1.02 -2.24
C PRO A 266 -40.81 1.65 -3.10
N TYR A 267 -39.66 0.99 -3.26
CA TYR A 267 -38.54 1.51 -4.03
C TYR A 267 -37.93 0.47 -4.97
N LEU A 268 -37.32 0.95 -6.05
CA LEU A 268 -36.59 0.18 -7.04
C LEU A 268 -35.19 0.75 -7.24
N VAL A 269 -34.26 -0.09 -7.66
CA VAL A 269 -32.95 0.30 -8.17
C VAL A 269 -32.62 -0.49 -9.42
N ASN A 270 -32.01 0.15 -10.41
CA ASN A 270 -31.47 -0.56 -11.58
C ASN A 270 -30.07 -1.05 -11.25
N ALA A 271 -29.79 -2.33 -11.51
CA ALA A 271 -28.44 -2.87 -11.41
C ALA A 271 -28.21 -3.92 -12.48
N THR A 272 -26.96 -4.02 -12.93
CA THR A 272 -26.50 -4.88 -14.01
C THR A 272 -25.68 -6.01 -13.43
N LEU A 273 -26.11 -7.26 -13.65
CA LEU A 273 -25.40 -8.45 -13.20
C LEU A 273 -24.01 -8.53 -13.83
N HIS A 274 -23.01 -8.80 -13.01
CA HIS A 274 -21.66 -9.05 -13.48
C HIS A 274 -21.52 -10.53 -13.84
N ALA A 275 -21.38 -10.83 -15.14
CA ALA A 275 -21.39 -12.19 -15.67
C ALA A 275 -20.32 -13.09 -15.01
N ASP A 276 -19.05 -12.69 -15.07
CA ASP A 276 -17.94 -13.51 -14.57
C ASP A 276 -18.00 -13.75 -13.06
N ALA A 277 -18.16 -12.67 -12.28
CA ALA A 277 -18.32 -12.73 -10.83
C ALA A 277 -19.53 -13.58 -10.41
N THR A 278 -20.66 -13.46 -11.12
CA THR A 278 -21.85 -14.29 -10.84
C THR A 278 -21.60 -15.76 -11.16
N GLU A 279 -20.88 -16.08 -12.23
CA GLU A 279 -20.54 -17.46 -12.55
C GLU A 279 -19.52 -18.05 -11.56
N ALA A 280 -18.55 -17.26 -11.09
CA ALA A 280 -17.62 -17.65 -10.04
C ALA A 280 -18.35 -17.95 -8.72
N LEU A 281 -19.22 -17.03 -8.28
CA LEU A 281 -20.06 -17.21 -7.09
C LEU A 281 -21.05 -18.36 -7.23
N ARG A 282 -21.55 -18.66 -8.43
CA ARG A 282 -22.41 -19.84 -8.65
C ARG A 282 -21.64 -21.14 -8.43
N LYS A 283 -20.39 -21.22 -8.87
CA LYS A 283 -19.52 -22.39 -8.71
C LYS A 283 -19.04 -22.55 -7.26
N ASN A 284 -18.71 -21.45 -6.60
CA ASN A 284 -18.20 -21.42 -5.24
C ASN A 284 -18.93 -20.37 -4.37
N PRO A 285 -20.19 -20.62 -3.99
CA PRO A 285 -21.00 -19.63 -3.28
C PRO A 285 -20.51 -19.40 -1.85
N VAL A 286 -20.80 -18.22 -1.31
CA VAL A 286 -20.52 -17.90 0.11
C VAL A 286 -21.77 -18.22 0.92
N THR A 287 -21.65 -19.12 1.90
CA THR A 287 -22.73 -19.40 2.84
C THR A 287 -22.77 -18.35 3.94
N LEU A 288 -23.96 -18.15 4.49
CA LEU A 288 -24.17 -17.15 5.53
C LEU A 288 -23.42 -17.47 6.84
N GLU A 289 -23.16 -18.75 7.10
CA GLU A 289 -22.38 -19.23 8.27
C GLU A 289 -20.92 -18.77 8.21
N ALA A 290 -20.39 -18.53 7.02
CA ALA A 290 -19.03 -18.04 6.83
C ALA A 290 -18.90 -16.51 6.99
N MET A 291 -20.02 -15.81 7.11
CA MET A 291 -20.07 -14.35 7.24
C MET A 291 -20.14 -13.92 8.71
N ALA A 292 -19.58 -12.74 8.99
CA ALA A 292 -19.77 -12.02 10.24
C ALA A 292 -21.23 -11.58 10.41
N ASN A 293 -21.90 -11.12 9.33
CA ASN A 293 -23.33 -10.82 9.36
C ASN A 293 -24.19 -12.06 9.06
N GLN A 294 -24.57 -12.79 10.12
CA GLN A 294 -25.37 -14.01 10.02
C GLN A 294 -26.89 -13.80 10.00
N HIS A 295 -27.39 -12.55 9.98
CA HIS A 295 -28.84 -12.30 9.95
C HIS A 295 -29.21 -11.04 9.14
N PRO A 296 -28.84 -10.95 7.86
CA PRO A 296 -29.16 -9.78 7.05
C PRO A 296 -30.66 -9.66 6.80
N GLN A 297 -31.17 -8.43 6.82
CA GLN A 297 -32.58 -8.11 6.60
C GLN A 297 -32.71 -7.07 5.50
N GLY A 298 -33.38 -7.43 4.40
CA GLY A 298 -33.57 -6.55 3.25
C GLY A 298 -32.24 -6.23 2.53
N CYS A 299 -31.96 -4.95 2.32
CA CYS A 299 -30.70 -4.50 1.72
C CYS A 299 -29.91 -3.63 2.71
N VAL A 300 -28.69 -4.05 3.01
CA VAL A 300 -27.82 -3.47 4.05
C VAL A 300 -26.39 -3.28 3.53
N GLY A 301 -25.61 -2.42 4.17
CA GLY A 301 -24.18 -2.34 3.87
C GLY A 301 -23.47 -3.65 4.22
N LEU A 302 -22.61 -4.13 3.33
CA LEU A 302 -21.74 -5.27 3.59
C LEU A 302 -20.56 -4.80 4.45
N ALA A 303 -20.24 -5.55 5.50
CA ALA A 303 -19.10 -5.22 6.36
C ALA A 303 -17.77 -5.58 5.68
N ASP A 304 -16.71 -4.83 5.96
CA ASP A 304 -15.39 -5.04 5.35
C ASP A 304 -14.84 -6.46 5.53
N ALA A 305 -15.09 -7.06 6.70
CA ALA A 305 -14.73 -8.45 6.98
C ALA A 305 -15.41 -9.46 6.05
N ASP A 306 -16.68 -9.20 5.69
CA ASP A 306 -17.43 -10.04 4.75
C ASP A 306 -17.06 -9.73 3.29
N LEU A 307 -16.69 -8.49 3.00
CA LEU A 307 -16.28 -8.03 1.67
C LEU A 307 -15.08 -8.81 1.13
N ALA A 308 -14.02 -8.96 1.93
CA ALA A 308 -12.83 -9.71 1.53
C ALA A 308 -13.16 -11.17 1.16
N LEU A 309 -14.11 -11.78 1.87
CA LEU A 309 -14.55 -13.15 1.62
C LEU A 309 -15.32 -13.25 0.29
N VAL A 310 -16.29 -12.36 0.05
CA VAL A 310 -17.11 -12.42 -1.17
C VAL A 310 -16.31 -12.04 -2.42
N LEU A 311 -15.36 -11.11 -2.33
CA LEU A 311 -14.44 -10.76 -3.43
C LEU A 311 -13.63 -11.97 -3.86
N LYS A 312 -13.03 -12.67 -2.89
CA LYS A 312 -12.26 -13.89 -3.14
C LYS A 312 -13.08 -14.96 -3.87
N HIS A 313 -14.34 -15.16 -3.48
CA HIS A 313 -15.23 -16.15 -4.12
C HIS A 313 -15.73 -15.70 -5.50
N ALA A 314 -15.83 -14.39 -5.74
CA ALA A 314 -16.20 -13.81 -7.02
C ALA A 314 -15.03 -13.69 -8.01
N ALA A 315 -13.80 -14.04 -7.62
CA ALA A 315 -12.58 -13.87 -8.40
C ALA A 315 -12.34 -12.40 -8.81
N LEU A 316 -12.55 -11.48 -7.87
CA LEU A 316 -12.32 -10.04 -7.97
C LEU A 316 -11.21 -9.55 -7.04
#